data_AF-A0A1I7T804-F1
#
_entry.id   AF-A0A1I7T804-F1
#
_cell.length_a   1.000
_cell.length_b   1.000
_cell.length_c   1.000
_cell.angle_alpha   90.00
_cell.angle_beta   90.00
_cell.angle_gamma   90.00
#
_symmetry.space_group_name_H-M   'P 1'
#
loop_
_entity.id
_entity.type
_entity.pdbx_description
1 polymer ?
#
loop_
_entity_poly.entity_id
_entity_poly.type
_entity_poly.pdbx_seq_one_letter_code
_entity_poly.pdbx_strand_id
1 'polypeptide(L)'
;MFPIRCIRRRSIDFILKGVILTTICLFIVHVTSSYPKGGISQRTLDSMQNQQQTPVLVQKRENFEESIEEKIAEKETKKENPFVTQQKVIRTSPPEVKMDRPSREAEFYKNVVIHFDLKGAPPKVDYFLELLRLIAKGGATGILLEWEDMFPWTGKLEQFKNTDAYSEDDVDIILNEAKSLKLDVIPLVQTFGHLEWILKYEEMRKFRENDAYPQVLCLGNEEGVEYVKEMIKQVAQKHSKYGIPFFHIGADEAFEFGVCKESIDWIQKNGKTGGKQLLALAHLKAIAEFAKQETGRSTQILAWHDMLKDFDSRLIKNLELGQIIQPVVWDYSENIITLNDYIFSSLAENFPTMWASSAYKGANYPSASTSEVRHYETNNRNWIKTKQNQERKFKNGFQGIIITGWQRYDHLAGLCETLPIGTASMMLQMQVALNAPSSDLETTRRQAGKLLGCPSFNVDGVKVVSNQCSYKGFQTYLIYQNEVPNLFGRIEGELGRNHHLMGWANRYNRKYNISQNWYHKEMMPFVQQLVSQYERVENDLRASMKDLFFENTIDEFIYENLGEMSEKLHGYLDEIQRLDKLRAWPKRHFPIRK
;
A
#
# COMPACT_ATOMS: atom_id res chain seq x y z
N MET A 1 11.28 62.26 44.09
CA MET A 1 10.11 62.27 43.17
C MET A 1 10.65 62.24 41.74
N PHE A 2 10.68 61.07 41.09
CA PHE A 2 10.80 60.91 39.63
C PHE A 2 10.19 59.54 39.27
N PRO A 3 9.43 59.40 38.18
CA PRO A 3 8.35 58.41 38.12
C PRO A 3 8.67 57.16 37.31
N ILE A 4 7.97 56.10 37.72
CA ILE A 4 7.80 54.77 37.14
C ILE A 4 6.98 54.87 35.84
N ARG A 5 7.44 54.26 34.73
CA ARG A 5 6.63 53.51 33.74
C ARG A 5 7.47 53.09 32.52
N CYS A 6 7.61 51.78 32.32
CA CYS A 6 7.56 51.03 31.04
C CYS A 6 8.46 49.78 31.02
N ILE A 7 8.25 48.88 31.97
CA ILE A 7 8.55 47.44 31.78
C ILE A 7 7.25 46.81 31.23
N ARG A 8 7.00 46.95 29.93
CA ARG A 8 5.93 46.20 29.24
C ARG A 8 6.06 46.31 27.72
N ARG A 9 7.15 45.78 27.14
CA ARG A 9 7.21 45.58 25.67
C ARG A 9 8.15 44.48 25.16
N ARG A 10 8.90 43.78 26.03
CA ARG A 10 9.80 42.68 25.61
C ARG A 10 9.30 41.26 25.92
N SER A 11 8.18 41.12 26.63
CA SER A 11 7.62 39.80 27.00
C SER A 11 6.49 39.32 26.08
N ILE A 12 5.97 40.18 25.19
CA ILE A 12 4.87 39.85 24.28
C ILE A 12 5.37 39.23 22.97
N ASP A 13 6.59 39.56 22.52
CA ASP A 13 7.15 38.98 21.29
C ASP A 13 7.58 37.52 21.42
N PHE A 14 7.95 37.06 22.62
CA PHE A 14 8.29 35.65 22.87
C PHE A 14 7.05 34.77 23.00
N ILE A 15 5.97 35.30 23.58
CA ILE A 15 4.69 34.58 23.71
C ILE A 15 4.01 34.48 22.33
N LEU A 16 4.08 35.53 21.51
CA LEU A 16 3.47 35.52 20.18
C LEU A 16 4.22 34.58 19.21
N LYS A 17 5.56 34.51 19.28
CA LYS A 17 6.36 33.54 18.51
C LYS A 17 6.17 32.10 18.99
N GLY A 18 5.97 31.88 20.30
CA GLY A 18 5.67 30.56 20.86
C GLY A 18 4.28 30.04 20.46
N VAL A 19 3.27 30.91 20.45
CA VAL A 19 1.90 30.53 20.03
C VAL A 19 1.85 30.24 18.53
N ILE A 20 2.50 31.05 17.69
CA ILE A 20 2.53 30.80 16.23
C ILE A 20 3.25 29.49 15.89
N LEU A 21 4.34 29.16 16.58
CA LEU A 21 5.06 27.89 16.37
C LEU A 21 4.23 26.68 16.83
N THR A 22 3.45 26.82 17.91
CA THR A 22 2.58 25.76 18.43
C THR A 22 1.35 25.56 17.53
N THR A 23 0.80 26.63 16.95
CA THR A 23 -0.31 26.54 16.00
C THR A 23 0.14 25.97 14.65
N ILE A 24 1.36 26.26 14.18
CA ILE A 24 1.93 25.63 12.98
C ILE A 24 2.23 24.15 13.22
N CYS A 25 2.74 23.77 14.40
CA CYS A 25 2.92 22.35 14.75
C CYS A 25 1.58 21.61 14.88
N LEU A 26 0.53 22.23 15.43
CA LEU A 26 -0.81 21.63 15.49
C LEU A 26 -1.49 21.53 14.11
N PHE A 27 -1.20 22.46 13.20
CA PHE A 27 -1.71 22.39 11.82
C PHE A 27 -0.98 21.32 11.00
N ILE A 28 0.34 21.13 11.20
CA ILE A 28 1.11 20.05 10.55
C ILE A 28 0.65 18.68 11.07
N VAL A 29 0.36 18.54 12.37
CA VAL A 29 -0.20 17.30 12.96
C VAL A 29 -1.61 17.00 12.46
N HIS A 30 -2.40 18.01 12.05
CA HIS A 30 -3.73 17.79 11.48
C HIS A 30 -3.74 17.53 9.97
N VAL A 31 -2.69 17.94 9.24
CA VAL A 31 -2.56 17.71 7.79
C VAL A 31 -1.91 16.36 7.46
N THR A 32 -1.26 15.70 8.43
CA THR A 32 -0.74 14.32 8.26
C THR A 32 -1.75 13.23 8.64
N SER A 33 -3.03 13.54 8.82
CA SER A 33 -4.10 12.54 8.98
C SER A 33 -5.14 12.66 7.85
N SER A 34 -4.70 12.51 6.61
CA SER A 34 -5.62 12.35 5.48
C SER A 34 -6.08 10.89 5.37
N TYR A 35 -6.85 10.46 6.37
CA TYR A 35 -7.83 9.38 6.23
C TYR A 35 -9.11 9.85 6.92
N PRO A 36 -10.29 9.73 6.29
CA PRO A 36 -11.53 10.07 6.96
C PRO A 36 -11.73 9.10 8.13
N LYS A 37 -11.59 9.59 9.37
CA LYS A 37 -12.09 8.89 10.56
C LYS A 37 -13.62 8.89 10.48
N GLY A 38 -14.17 7.88 9.82
CA GLY A 38 -15.59 7.61 9.75
C GLY A 38 -16.12 7.18 11.12
N GLY A 39 -16.44 8.16 11.97
CA GLY A 39 -17.30 7.98 13.14
C GLY A 39 -18.51 8.87 12.96
N ILE A 40 -19.65 8.29 12.58
CA ILE A 40 -20.93 9.00 12.65
C ILE A 40 -21.16 9.36 14.11
N SER A 41 -21.31 10.65 14.44
CA SER A 41 -21.55 11.06 15.81
C SER A 41 -22.91 10.51 16.27
N GLN A 42 -23.01 10.09 17.54
CA GLN A 42 -24.26 9.59 18.12
C GLN A 42 -25.43 10.59 17.96
N ARG A 43 -25.14 11.91 17.94
CA ARG A 43 -26.13 12.96 17.67
C ARG A 43 -26.70 12.95 16.24
N THR A 44 -25.94 12.43 15.28
CA THR A 44 -26.38 12.28 13.89
C THR A 44 -27.31 11.06 13.77
N LEU A 45 -27.01 9.96 14.46
CA LEU A 45 -27.89 8.79 14.60
C LEU A 45 -29.22 9.15 15.30
N ASP A 46 -29.17 9.94 16.37
CA ASP A 46 -30.36 10.38 17.12
C ASP A 46 -31.26 11.33 16.30
N SER A 47 -30.70 12.03 15.32
CA SER A 47 -31.46 12.91 14.40
C SER A 47 -32.17 12.13 13.28
N MET A 48 -31.61 10.98 12.89
CA MET A 48 -32.16 10.11 11.83
C MET A 48 -33.26 9.16 12.33
N GLN A 49 -33.34 8.91 13.65
CA GLN A 49 -34.40 8.10 14.28
C GLN A 49 -35.69 8.88 14.62
N ASN A 50 -35.71 10.21 14.46
CA ASN A 50 -36.83 11.07 14.89
C ASN A 50 -37.86 11.41 13.80
N GLN A 51 -37.91 10.66 12.69
CA GLN A 51 -39.03 10.75 11.76
C GLN A 51 -39.83 9.44 11.72
N GLN A 52 -41.06 9.56 12.22
CA GLN A 52 -42.17 8.61 12.15
C GLN A 52 -42.07 7.35 13.04
N GLN A 53 -42.65 7.43 14.25
CA GLN A 53 -43.79 6.60 14.66
C GLN A 53 -44.34 7.02 16.04
N THR A 54 -45.66 7.05 16.13
CA THR A 54 -46.51 7.39 17.29
C THR A 54 -46.35 6.38 18.44
N PRO A 55 -46.63 6.77 19.71
CA PRO A 55 -46.15 6.05 20.90
C PRO A 55 -47.11 4.97 21.40
N VAL A 56 -46.55 3.87 21.92
CA VAL A 56 -47.25 2.97 22.85
C VAL A 56 -46.47 2.95 24.17
N LEU A 57 -47.17 3.32 25.24
CA LEU A 57 -46.70 3.38 26.62
C LEU A 57 -46.37 1.99 27.17
N VAL A 58 -45.19 1.83 27.80
CA VAL A 58 -44.95 0.77 28.78
C VAL A 58 -44.31 1.36 30.03
N GLN A 59 -44.94 1.07 31.17
CA GLN A 59 -44.60 1.53 32.50
C GLN A 59 -43.28 0.92 33.01
N LYS A 60 -42.52 1.78 33.70
CA LYS A 60 -41.35 1.46 34.51
C LYS A 60 -41.76 0.55 35.68
N ARG A 61 -41.01 -0.54 35.91
CA ARG A 61 -40.92 -1.15 37.25
C ARG A 61 -39.46 -1.47 37.59
N GLU A 62 -39.20 -1.27 38.87
CA GLU A 62 -37.92 -1.14 39.54
C GLU A 62 -37.28 -2.50 39.87
N ASN A 63 -35.94 -2.45 40.00
CA ASN A 63 -35.06 -3.21 40.89
C ASN A 63 -35.37 -4.69 41.18
N PHE A 64 -34.39 -5.56 40.89
CA PHE A 64 -33.94 -6.57 41.85
C PHE A 64 -32.47 -6.92 41.55
N GLU A 65 -31.58 -6.59 42.49
CA GLU A 65 -30.28 -7.23 42.63
C GLU A 65 -30.52 -8.62 43.25
N GLU A 66 -29.97 -9.67 42.65
CA GLU A 66 -29.64 -10.87 43.42
C GLU A 66 -28.41 -11.57 42.83
N SER A 67 -27.52 -11.91 43.76
CA SER A 67 -26.23 -12.58 43.60
C SER A 67 -26.38 -14.01 43.10
N ILE A 68 -25.51 -14.43 42.17
CA ILE A 68 -25.19 -15.85 41.97
C ILE A 68 -23.68 -16.00 41.87
N GLU A 69 -23.07 -16.51 42.94
CA GLU A 69 -21.82 -17.24 42.89
C GLU A 69 -22.08 -18.60 42.22
N GLU A 70 -21.48 -18.87 41.06
CA GLU A 70 -21.36 -20.24 40.55
C GLU A 70 -19.94 -20.52 40.04
N LYS A 71 -19.39 -21.60 40.61
CA LYS A 71 -18.09 -22.19 40.30
C LYS A 71 -18.06 -22.67 38.84
N ILE A 72 -17.23 -22.07 38.01
CA ILE A 72 -16.88 -22.64 36.70
C ILE A 72 -15.58 -23.43 36.85
N ALA A 73 -15.74 -24.75 36.98
CA ALA A 73 -14.73 -25.70 36.57
C ALA A 73 -15.05 -26.09 35.12
N GLU A 74 -14.39 -25.46 34.14
CA GLU A 74 -14.50 -25.87 32.73
C GLU A 74 -13.24 -26.64 32.31
N LYS A 75 -13.47 -27.91 31.95
CA LYS A 75 -12.56 -28.78 31.22
C LYS A 75 -12.14 -28.10 29.91
N GLU A 76 -10.83 -27.98 29.70
CA GLU A 76 -10.24 -27.67 28.40
C GLU A 76 -10.54 -28.82 27.41
N THR A 77 -11.64 -28.71 26.69
CA THR A 77 -11.82 -29.39 25.41
C THR A 77 -11.21 -28.50 24.33
N LYS A 78 -10.22 -29.02 23.58
CA LYS A 78 -9.75 -28.40 22.34
C LYS A 78 -10.96 -28.18 21.44
N LYS A 79 -11.44 -26.93 21.33
CA LYS A 79 -12.59 -26.58 20.48
C LYS A 79 -12.17 -26.73 19.02
N GLU A 80 -12.89 -27.59 18.29
CA GLU A 80 -12.74 -27.76 16.84
C GLU A 80 -13.06 -26.43 16.13
N ASN A 81 -12.28 -26.08 15.10
CA ASN A 81 -12.52 -24.90 14.28
C ASN A 81 -13.81 -25.11 13.45
N PRO A 82 -14.88 -24.32 13.65
CA PRO A 82 -16.17 -24.54 12.98
C PRO A 82 -16.15 -24.27 11.46
N PHE A 83 -15.08 -23.68 10.91
CA PHE A 83 -14.87 -23.54 9.47
C PHE A 83 -14.24 -24.76 8.80
N VAL A 84 -13.82 -25.76 9.59
CA VAL A 84 -13.15 -26.96 9.08
C VAL A 84 -14.11 -28.14 9.15
N THR A 85 -14.74 -28.48 8.03
CA THR A 85 -15.34 -29.80 7.85
C THR A 85 -14.20 -30.81 7.73
N GLN A 86 -14.06 -31.74 8.67
CA GLN A 86 -13.00 -32.76 8.64
C GLN A 86 -13.18 -33.71 7.44
N GLN A 87 -12.69 -33.33 6.25
CA GLN A 87 -12.34 -34.27 5.20
C GLN A 87 -10.85 -34.58 5.32
N LYS A 88 -10.52 -35.73 5.93
CA LYS A 88 -9.18 -36.32 5.87
C LYS A 88 -8.89 -36.79 4.45
N VAL A 89 -8.55 -35.87 3.56
CA VAL A 89 -7.89 -36.23 2.29
C VAL A 89 -6.40 -36.34 2.60
N ILE A 90 -5.89 -37.57 2.66
CA ILE A 90 -4.46 -37.85 2.79
C ILE A 90 -3.82 -37.51 1.44
N ARG A 91 -3.44 -36.24 1.25
CA ARG A 91 -2.56 -35.84 0.14
C ARG A 91 -1.11 -36.08 0.56
N THR A 92 -0.34 -36.73 -0.29
CA THR A 92 1.12 -36.83 -0.15
C THR A 92 1.71 -35.43 -0.23
N SER A 93 2.38 -34.99 0.83
CA SER A 93 3.05 -33.69 0.86
C SER A 93 4.10 -33.61 -0.25
N PRO A 94 4.20 -32.48 -0.97
CA PRO A 94 5.27 -32.27 -1.94
C PRO A 94 6.65 -32.51 -1.31
N PRO A 95 7.63 -33.05 -2.07
CA PRO A 95 8.99 -33.20 -1.57
C PRO A 95 9.60 -31.84 -1.21
N GLU A 96 10.27 -31.77 -0.06
CA GLU A 96 10.87 -30.54 0.46
C GLU A 96 12.06 -30.12 -0.44
N VAL A 97 11.94 -28.98 -1.11
CA VAL A 97 13.02 -28.39 -1.91
C VAL A 97 13.86 -27.49 -1.01
N LYS A 98 14.99 -28.01 -0.51
CA LYS A 98 15.97 -27.19 0.23
C LYS A 98 16.99 -26.60 -0.71
N MET A 99 17.19 -25.29 -0.62
CA MET A 99 18.24 -24.58 -1.36
C MET A 99 19.54 -24.59 -0.54
N ASP A 100 20.65 -24.95 -1.16
CA ASP A 100 21.96 -24.97 -0.52
C ASP A 100 22.52 -23.55 -0.33
N ARG A 101 22.54 -23.07 0.93
CA ARG A 101 22.97 -21.72 1.33
C ARG A 101 23.77 -21.72 2.64
N PRO A 102 24.71 -20.76 2.81
CA PRO A 102 25.37 -20.53 4.09
C PRO A 102 24.35 -20.19 5.19
N SER A 103 24.60 -20.68 6.41
CA SER A 103 23.79 -20.30 7.57
C SER A 103 23.92 -18.80 7.85
N ARG A 104 22.78 -18.11 8.00
CA ARG A 104 22.69 -16.69 8.37
C ARG A 104 22.21 -16.49 9.81
N GLU A 105 22.26 -17.53 10.65
CA GLU A 105 21.76 -17.48 12.03
C GLU A 105 22.49 -16.45 12.90
N ALA A 106 23.72 -16.08 12.54
CA ALA A 106 24.52 -15.07 13.23
C ALA A 106 24.34 -13.64 12.67
N GLU A 107 23.60 -13.47 11.58
CA GLU A 107 23.35 -12.14 10.99
C GLU A 107 22.28 -11.36 11.75
N PHE A 108 22.31 -10.04 11.65
CA PHE A 108 21.33 -9.19 12.33
C PHE A 108 19.89 -9.46 11.85
N TYR A 109 19.68 -9.58 10.54
CA TYR A 109 18.46 -10.12 9.96
C TYR A 109 18.80 -11.42 9.22
N LYS A 110 18.22 -12.54 9.65
CA LYS A 110 18.41 -13.83 8.97
C LYS A 110 17.88 -13.81 7.54
N ASN A 111 16.80 -13.06 7.33
CA ASN A 111 16.12 -12.88 6.06
C ASN A 111 15.98 -11.38 5.75
N VAL A 112 16.46 -10.96 4.58
CA VAL A 112 16.24 -9.63 4.00
C VAL A 112 15.52 -9.84 2.67
N VAL A 113 14.21 -9.67 2.72
CA VAL A 113 13.29 -10.00 1.63
C VAL A 113 12.83 -8.72 0.94
N ILE A 114 12.85 -8.71 -0.39
CA ILE A 114 12.33 -7.59 -1.18
C ILE A 114 10.94 -7.94 -1.68
N HIS A 115 9.95 -7.11 -1.36
CA HIS A 115 8.59 -7.32 -1.81
C HIS A 115 8.34 -6.64 -3.16
N PHE A 116 7.73 -7.39 -4.06
CA PHE A 116 7.21 -6.92 -5.34
C PHE A 116 5.71 -7.13 -5.36
N ASP A 117 4.99 -6.01 -5.28
CA ASP A 117 3.58 -5.95 -5.60
C ASP A 117 3.43 -5.87 -7.13
N LEU A 118 2.62 -6.77 -7.70
CA LEU A 118 2.44 -6.89 -9.14
C LEU A 118 1.07 -6.35 -9.60
N LYS A 119 0.18 -5.97 -8.67
CA LYS A 119 -1.21 -5.61 -8.94
C LYS A 119 -1.34 -4.47 -9.96
N GLY A 120 -2.13 -4.68 -11.02
CA GLY A 120 -2.42 -3.70 -12.07
C GLY A 120 -1.24 -3.23 -12.96
N ALA A 121 0.01 -3.27 -12.48
CA ALA A 121 1.18 -2.72 -13.16
C ALA A 121 2.42 -3.65 -13.06
N PRO A 122 2.34 -4.88 -13.61
CA PRO A 122 3.45 -5.81 -13.58
C PRO A 122 4.59 -5.30 -14.49
N PRO A 123 5.86 -5.44 -14.07
CA PRO A 123 6.98 -5.27 -15.00
C PRO A 123 6.94 -6.33 -16.10
N LYS A 124 7.51 -6.04 -17.26
CA LYS A 124 7.80 -7.08 -18.26
C LYS A 124 8.80 -8.09 -17.69
N VAL A 125 8.67 -9.36 -18.08
CA VAL A 125 9.49 -10.47 -17.58
C VAL A 125 10.98 -10.13 -17.62
N ASP A 126 11.52 -9.72 -18.77
CA ASP A 126 12.95 -9.39 -18.91
C ASP A 126 13.42 -8.30 -17.94
N TYR A 127 12.61 -7.25 -17.74
CA TYR A 127 12.92 -6.22 -16.75
C TYR A 127 12.87 -6.79 -15.33
N PHE A 128 11.88 -7.63 -15.03
CA PHE A 128 11.77 -8.23 -13.72
C PHE A 128 12.95 -9.16 -13.40
N LEU A 129 13.41 -9.98 -14.36
CA LEU A 129 14.60 -10.82 -14.18
C LEU A 129 15.84 -9.99 -13.88
N GLU A 130 16.00 -8.84 -14.53
CA GLU A 130 17.10 -7.92 -14.23
C GLU A 130 17.03 -7.34 -12.81
N LEU A 131 15.83 -7.00 -12.32
CA LEU A 131 15.63 -6.60 -10.93
C LEU A 131 15.99 -7.73 -9.95
N LEU A 132 15.60 -8.97 -10.24
CA LEU A 132 15.96 -10.13 -9.42
C LEU A 132 17.48 -10.32 -9.36
N ARG A 133 18.17 -10.25 -10.50
CA ARG A 133 19.64 -10.32 -10.56
C ARG A 133 20.29 -9.19 -9.78
N LEU A 134 19.74 -7.98 -9.86
CA LEU A 134 20.24 -6.81 -9.16
C LEU A 134 20.13 -6.97 -7.64
N ILE A 135 18.99 -7.40 -7.11
CA ILE A 135 18.82 -7.60 -5.66
C ILE A 135 19.62 -8.81 -5.14
N ALA A 136 19.73 -9.89 -5.94
CA ALA A 136 20.56 -11.04 -5.59
C ALA A 136 22.04 -10.64 -5.50
N LYS A 137 22.54 -9.87 -6.47
CA LYS A 137 23.89 -9.30 -6.45
C LYS A 137 24.12 -8.37 -5.25
N GLY A 138 23.08 -7.66 -4.82
CA GLY A 138 23.13 -6.81 -3.64
C GLY A 138 23.00 -7.55 -2.30
N GLY A 139 22.65 -8.83 -2.29
CA GLY A 139 22.63 -9.69 -1.11
C GLY A 139 21.26 -9.99 -0.50
N ALA A 140 20.16 -9.74 -1.22
CA ALA A 140 18.82 -10.17 -0.80
C ALA A 140 18.78 -11.68 -0.54
N THR A 141 18.00 -12.13 0.46
CA THR A 141 17.79 -13.56 0.72
C THR A 141 16.60 -14.13 -0.03
N GLY A 142 15.66 -13.27 -0.43
CA GLY A 142 14.42 -13.71 -1.01
C GLY A 142 13.57 -12.56 -1.50
N ILE A 143 12.44 -12.94 -2.05
CA ILE A 143 11.41 -12.06 -2.57
C ILE A 143 10.05 -12.45 -2.01
N LEU A 144 9.23 -11.45 -1.71
CA LEU A 144 7.80 -11.62 -1.46
C LEU A 144 7.08 -11.21 -2.75
N LEU A 145 6.26 -12.09 -3.31
CA LEU A 145 5.53 -11.86 -4.55
C LEU A 145 4.03 -11.83 -4.28
N GLU A 146 3.45 -10.64 -4.38
CA GLU A 146 1.99 -10.46 -4.34
C GLU A 146 1.45 -10.44 -5.77
N TRP A 147 0.69 -11.48 -6.12
CA TRP A 147 0.30 -11.75 -7.50
C TRP A 147 -1.02 -11.13 -7.93
N GLU A 148 -2.06 -11.26 -7.09
CA GLU A 148 -3.45 -10.82 -7.34
C GLU A 148 -3.94 -11.08 -8.78
N ASP A 149 -4.37 -10.06 -9.52
CA ASP A 149 -4.91 -10.19 -10.88
C ASP A 149 -3.86 -10.53 -11.94
N MET A 150 -2.56 -10.52 -11.60
CA MET A 150 -1.46 -10.82 -12.53
C MET A 150 -1.00 -12.27 -12.53
N PHE A 151 -1.55 -13.12 -11.66
CA PHE A 151 -1.30 -14.55 -11.72
C PHE A 151 -2.01 -15.18 -12.95
N PRO A 152 -1.43 -16.21 -13.60
CA PRO A 152 -2.09 -16.99 -14.66
C PRO A 152 -3.20 -17.89 -14.10
N TRP A 153 -4.26 -17.27 -13.55
CA TRP A 153 -5.40 -17.99 -13.01
C TRP A 153 -6.08 -18.87 -14.08
N THR A 154 -6.50 -20.06 -13.66
CA THR A 154 -7.21 -21.02 -14.52
C THR A 154 -8.58 -21.39 -13.93
N GLY A 155 -9.46 -21.96 -14.76
CA GLY A 155 -10.78 -22.42 -14.33
C GLY A 155 -11.68 -21.27 -13.90
N LYS A 156 -12.34 -21.39 -12.74
CA LYS A 156 -13.30 -20.38 -12.24
C LYS A 156 -12.69 -18.99 -11.97
N LEU A 157 -11.37 -18.92 -11.79
CA LEU A 157 -10.63 -17.68 -11.55
C LEU A 157 -10.14 -17.00 -12.84
N GLU A 158 -10.16 -17.71 -13.98
CA GLU A 158 -9.54 -17.24 -15.23
C GLU A 158 -10.14 -15.94 -15.74
N GLN A 159 -11.45 -15.75 -15.58
CA GLN A 159 -12.16 -14.56 -16.06
C GLN A 159 -11.78 -13.26 -15.32
N PHE A 160 -11.13 -13.37 -14.16
CA PHE A 160 -10.79 -12.24 -13.30
C PHE A 160 -9.33 -11.79 -13.43
N LYS A 161 -8.53 -12.48 -14.25
CA LYS A 161 -7.15 -12.08 -14.51
C LYS A 161 -7.11 -10.79 -15.32
N ASN A 162 -6.07 -10.00 -15.10
CA ASN A 162 -5.77 -8.85 -15.92
C ASN A 162 -5.47 -9.27 -17.38
N THR A 163 -5.76 -8.40 -18.34
CA THR A 163 -5.39 -8.65 -19.74
C THR A 163 -3.87 -8.70 -19.96
N ASP A 164 -3.10 -8.02 -19.11
CA ASP A 164 -1.64 -8.06 -19.09
C ASP A 164 -1.08 -9.04 -18.04
N ALA A 165 -1.91 -9.96 -17.51
CA ALA A 165 -1.46 -10.98 -16.58
C ALA A 165 -0.38 -11.87 -17.21
N TYR A 166 0.57 -12.31 -16.39
CA TYR A 166 1.61 -13.22 -16.83
C TYR A 166 1.02 -14.53 -17.36
N SER A 167 1.68 -15.12 -18.36
CA SER A 167 1.40 -16.50 -18.75
C SER A 167 1.97 -17.51 -17.75
N GLU A 168 1.56 -18.78 -17.86
CA GLU A 168 2.16 -19.85 -17.07
C GLU A 168 3.67 -20.00 -17.29
N ASP A 169 4.13 -19.78 -18.52
CA ASP A 169 5.55 -19.84 -18.89
C ASP A 169 6.32 -18.65 -18.31
N ASP A 170 5.75 -17.45 -18.33
CA ASP A 170 6.35 -16.26 -17.71
C ASP A 170 6.58 -16.46 -16.21
N VAL A 171 5.59 -16.99 -15.48
CA VAL A 171 5.72 -17.31 -14.06
C VAL A 171 6.81 -18.36 -13.84
N ASP A 172 6.89 -19.38 -14.70
CA ASP A 172 7.94 -20.39 -14.60
C ASP A 172 9.33 -19.80 -14.88
N ILE A 173 9.47 -18.88 -15.82
CA ILE A 173 10.73 -18.16 -16.08
C ILE A 173 11.15 -17.34 -14.86
N ILE A 174 10.23 -16.56 -14.27
CA ILE A 174 10.49 -15.72 -13.08
C ILE A 174 10.92 -16.59 -11.89
N LEU A 175 10.18 -17.65 -11.59
CA LEU A 175 10.47 -18.52 -10.44
C LEU A 175 11.74 -19.35 -10.64
N ASN A 176 12.05 -19.77 -11.87
CA ASN A 176 13.32 -20.42 -12.20
C ASN A 176 14.51 -19.46 -11.99
N GLU A 177 14.39 -18.22 -12.44
CA GLU A 177 15.45 -17.22 -12.24
C GLU A 177 15.68 -16.98 -10.74
N ALA A 178 14.62 -16.73 -9.95
CA ALA A 178 14.74 -16.55 -8.50
C ALA A 178 15.43 -17.74 -7.82
N LYS A 179 15.04 -18.98 -8.19
CA LYS A 179 15.69 -20.20 -7.69
C LYS A 179 17.17 -20.27 -8.09
N SER A 180 17.51 -19.95 -9.35
CA SER A 180 18.89 -19.96 -9.85
C SER A 180 19.77 -18.93 -9.12
N LEU A 181 19.18 -17.80 -8.75
CA LEU A 181 19.81 -16.71 -7.99
C LEU A 181 19.88 -16.98 -6.49
N LYS A 182 19.37 -18.11 -6.03
CA LYS A 182 19.28 -18.45 -4.60
C LYS A 182 18.46 -17.45 -3.79
N LEU A 183 17.37 -16.95 -4.36
CA LEU A 183 16.36 -16.15 -3.66
C LEU A 183 15.21 -17.06 -3.22
N ASP A 184 14.85 -17.03 -1.93
CA ASP A 184 13.61 -17.67 -1.47
C ASP A 184 12.42 -16.93 -2.04
N VAL A 185 11.44 -17.64 -2.56
CA VAL A 185 10.19 -17.04 -3.02
C VAL A 185 9.12 -17.26 -1.95
N ILE A 186 8.57 -16.16 -1.47
CA ILE A 186 7.41 -16.13 -0.59
C ILE A 186 6.21 -15.68 -1.44
N PRO A 187 5.33 -16.59 -1.89
CA PRO A 187 4.08 -16.18 -2.51
C PRO A 187 3.15 -15.53 -1.48
N LEU A 188 2.49 -14.44 -1.88
CA LEU A 188 1.41 -13.79 -1.14
C LEU A 188 0.10 -13.91 -1.92
N VAL A 189 -0.94 -14.38 -1.22
CA VAL A 189 -2.32 -14.40 -1.70
C VAL A 189 -3.18 -13.68 -0.67
N GLN A 190 -4.00 -12.72 -1.12
CA GLN A 190 -4.97 -12.06 -0.25
C GLN A 190 -6.14 -12.98 0.05
N THR A 191 -6.55 -13.05 1.32
CA THR A 191 -7.50 -14.08 1.80
C THR A 191 -8.62 -13.54 2.70
N PHE A 192 -8.63 -12.24 2.97
CA PHE A 192 -9.59 -11.62 3.86
C PHE A 192 -10.00 -10.22 3.37
N GLY A 193 -9.11 -9.24 3.51
CA GLY A 193 -9.19 -7.93 2.85
C GLY A 193 -8.44 -7.93 1.51
N HIS A 194 -8.37 -6.76 0.86
CA HIS A 194 -7.68 -6.55 -0.42
C HIS A 194 -8.12 -7.51 -1.53
N LEU A 195 -9.42 -7.82 -1.57
CA LEU A 195 -10.03 -8.69 -2.58
C LEU A 195 -10.78 -7.91 -3.66
N GLU A 196 -10.60 -6.58 -3.75
CA GLU A 196 -11.24 -5.72 -4.75
C GLU A 196 -10.96 -6.19 -6.18
N TRP A 197 -9.79 -6.78 -6.43
CA TRP A 197 -9.41 -7.30 -7.74
C TRP A 197 -10.43 -8.30 -8.29
N ILE A 198 -11.02 -9.14 -7.43
CA ILE A 198 -12.03 -10.14 -7.80
C ILE A 198 -13.44 -9.71 -7.38
N LEU A 199 -13.60 -9.09 -6.21
CA LEU A 199 -14.92 -8.75 -5.67
C LEU A 199 -15.55 -7.56 -6.38
N LYS A 200 -14.82 -6.75 -7.17
CA LYS A 200 -15.38 -5.64 -7.94
C LYS A 200 -16.37 -6.07 -9.03
N TYR A 201 -16.30 -7.30 -9.51
CA TYR A 201 -17.18 -7.84 -10.55
C TYR A 201 -18.58 -8.16 -10.00
N GLU A 202 -19.61 -8.00 -10.85
CA GLU A 202 -21.02 -8.13 -10.44
C GLU A 202 -21.35 -9.58 -10.01
N GLU A 203 -20.81 -10.57 -10.69
CA GLU A 203 -20.96 -11.99 -10.36
C GLU A 203 -20.32 -12.36 -9.01
N MET A 204 -19.34 -11.58 -8.55
CA MET A 204 -18.66 -11.76 -7.25
C MET A 204 -19.26 -10.91 -6.14
N ARG A 205 -20.12 -9.94 -6.48
CA ARG A 205 -20.75 -9.00 -5.54
C ARG A 205 -21.52 -9.70 -4.41
N LYS A 206 -22.17 -10.83 -4.72
CA LYS A 206 -22.91 -11.65 -3.73
C LYS A 206 -22.02 -12.21 -2.60
N PHE A 207 -20.69 -12.22 -2.77
CA PHE A 207 -19.74 -12.71 -1.78
C PHE A 207 -19.09 -11.60 -0.97
N ARG A 208 -19.45 -10.32 -1.17
CA ARG A 208 -18.91 -9.23 -0.37
C ARG A 208 -19.49 -9.25 1.04
N GLU A 209 -18.70 -8.84 2.02
CA GLU A 209 -19.23 -8.62 3.35
C GLU A 209 -20.23 -7.45 3.37
N ASN A 210 -19.87 -6.34 2.72
CA ASN A 210 -20.76 -5.21 2.47
C ASN A 210 -20.89 -4.98 0.97
N ASP A 211 -22.12 -4.91 0.50
CA ASP A 211 -22.45 -4.71 -0.92
C ASP A 211 -21.72 -3.49 -1.54
N ALA A 212 -21.57 -2.42 -0.76
CA ALA A 212 -20.96 -1.16 -1.21
C ALA A 212 -19.44 -1.24 -1.38
N TYR A 213 -18.76 -2.16 -0.69
CA TYR A 213 -17.30 -2.19 -0.62
C TYR A 213 -16.75 -3.54 -1.10
N PRO A 214 -16.08 -3.58 -2.27
CA PRO A 214 -15.50 -4.81 -2.80
C PRO A 214 -14.21 -5.24 -2.07
N GLN A 215 -13.94 -4.77 -0.85
CA GLN A 215 -12.67 -5.04 -0.16
C GLN A 215 -12.64 -6.40 0.55
N VAL A 216 -13.73 -6.75 1.24
CA VAL A 216 -13.77 -7.86 2.20
C VAL A 216 -14.75 -8.93 1.73
N LEU A 217 -14.28 -10.18 1.76
CA LEU A 217 -15.12 -11.36 1.52
C LEU A 217 -16.05 -11.61 2.70
N CYS A 218 -17.31 -11.96 2.43
CA CYS A 218 -18.27 -12.47 3.39
C CYS A 218 -17.75 -13.77 4.02
N LEU A 219 -17.20 -13.68 5.23
CA LEU A 219 -16.48 -14.78 5.85
C LEU A 219 -17.35 -16.00 6.15
N GLY A 220 -18.64 -15.78 6.43
CA GLY A 220 -19.60 -16.87 6.64
C GLY A 220 -20.04 -17.60 5.36
N ASN A 221 -19.73 -17.05 4.17
CA ASN A 221 -20.16 -17.63 2.90
C ASN A 221 -19.14 -18.67 2.39
N GLU A 222 -19.47 -19.96 2.54
CA GLU A 222 -18.58 -21.05 2.15
C GLU A 222 -18.21 -21.03 0.66
N GLU A 223 -19.15 -20.71 -0.24
CA GLU A 223 -18.90 -20.64 -1.70
C GLU A 223 -17.88 -19.55 -2.03
N GLY A 224 -17.98 -18.39 -1.38
CA GLY A 224 -17.01 -17.30 -1.49
C GLY A 224 -15.62 -17.71 -0.96
N VAL A 225 -15.56 -18.37 0.20
CA VAL A 225 -14.31 -18.87 0.79
C VAL A 225 -13.64 -19.92 -0.11
N GLU A 226 -14.40 -20.71 -0.87
CA GLU A 226 -13.84 -21.64 -1.85
C GLU A 226 -13.13 -20.94 -3.02
N TYR A 227 -13.38 -19.67 -3.31
CA TYR A 227 -12.54 -18.92 -4.27
C TYR A 227 -11.16 -18.63 -3.69
N VAL A 228 -11.09 -18.21 -2.42
CA VAL A 228 -9.83 -17.97 -1.71
C VAL A 228 -9.00 -19.26 -1.60
N LYS A 229 -9.63 -20.39 -1.25
CA LYS A 229 -8.94 -21.69 -1.21
C LYS A 229 -8.41 -22.10 -2.58
N GLU A 230 -9.17 -21.86 -3.65
CA GLU A 230 -8.70 -22.15 -4.99
C GLU A 230 -7.50 -21.26 -5.39
N MET A 231 -7.48 -19.99 -4.98
CA MET A 231 -6.32 -19.11 -5.19
C MET A 231 -5.07 -19.65 -4.51
N ILE A 232 -5.17 -19.99 -3.21
CA ILE A 232 -4.06 -20.57 -2.44
C ILE A 232 -3.56 -21.85 -3.10
N LYS A 233 -4.47 -22.73 -3.52
CA LYS A 233 -4.14 -24.01 -4.15
C LYS A 233 -3.36 -23.81 -5.45
N GLN A 234 -3.84 -22.97 -6.37
CA GLN A 234 -3.15 -22.75 -7.65
C GLN A 234 -1.76 -22.12 -7.44
N VAL A 235 -1.63 -21.14 -6.55
CA VAL A 235 -0.34 -20.50 -6.24
C VAL A 235 0.62 -21.48 -5.57
N ALA A 236 0.16 -22.22 -4.55
CA ALA A 236 0.99 -23.22 -3.87
C ALA A 236 1.46 -24.32 -4.83
N GLN A 237 0.58 -24.79 -5.72
CA GLN A 237 0.94 -25.79 -6.74
C GLN A 237 2.02 -25.27 -7.70
N LYS A 238 1.84 -24.06 -8.26
CA LYS A 238 2.81 -23.47 -9.20
C LYS A 238 4.18 -23.24 -8.54
N HIS A 239 4.19 -22.83 -7.27
CA HIS A 239 5.42 -22.54 -6.51
C HIS A 239 6.11 -23.80 -5.94
N SER A 240 5.40 -24.92 -5.76
CA SER A 240 5.90 -26.10 -5.05
C SER A 240 7.22 -26.67 -5.59
N LYS A 241 7.41 -26.70 -6.92
CA LYS A 241 8.64 -27.18 -7.58
C LYS A 241 9.86 -26.27 -7.36
N TYR A 242 9.64 -25.03 -6.91
CA TYR A 242 10.69 -24.04 -6.65
C TYR A 242 11.10 -23.99 -5.17
N GLY A 243 10.24 -24.46 -4.28
CA GLY A 243 10.43 -24.42 -2.83
C GLY A 243 9.67 -23.25 -2.21
N ILE A 244 8.93 -23.53 -1.13
CA ILE A 244 8.06 -22.57 -0.44
C ILE A 244 8.40 -22.59 1.07
N PRO A 245 9.49 -21.95 1.50
CA PRO A 245 9.85 -21.92 2.92
C PRO A 245 8.82 -21.13 3.75
N PHE A 246 8.21 -20.11 3.13
CA PHE A 246 7.18 -19.27 3.70
C PHE A 246 6.03 -19.08 2.70
N PHE A 247 4.80 -18.94 3.19
CA PHE A 247 3.63 -18.56 2.39
C PHE A 247 2.86 -17.47 3.12
N HIS A 248 2.55 -16.36 2.44
CA HIS A 248 1.88 -15.22 3.04
C HIS A 248 0.39 -15.22 2.65
N ILE A 249 -0.51 -15.20 3.63
CA ILE A 249 -1.97 -15.23 3.40
C ILE A 249 -2.61 -13.83 3.40
N GLY A 250 -1.78 -12.78 3.39
CA GLY A 250 -2.21 -11.39 3.36
C GLY A 250 -2.94 -11.02 4.65
N ALA A 251 -4.22 -10.67 4.50
CA ALA A 251 -5.19 -10.44 5.56
C ALA A 251 -5.00 -9.16 6.38
N ASP A 252 -4.51 -8.13 5.70
CA ASP A 252 -4.48 -6.75 6.16
C ASP A 252 -5.77 -5.98 5.85
N GLU A 253 -5.98 -4.89 6.58
CA GLU A 253 -6.91 -3.78 6.30
C GLU A 253 -8.37 -4.18 6.00
N ALA A 254 -8.83 -5.30 6.58
CA ALA A 254 -10.22 -5.73 6.48
C ALA A 254 -11.11 -4.94 7.45
N PHE A 255 -11.47 -3.70 7.08
CA PHE A 255 -12.14 -2.76 7.99
C PHE A 255 -13.61 -3.11 8.29
N GLU A 256 -14.32 -3.70 7.34
CA GLU A 256 -15.73 -4.08 7.51
C GLU A 256 -15.96 -5.59 7.30
N PHE A 257 -16.18 -6.29 8.40
CA PHE A 257 -16.45 -7.73 8.47
C PHE A 257 -17.50 -8.03 9.55
N GLY A 258 -18.20 -9.15 9.44
CA GLY A 258 -19.25 -9.58 10.37
C GLY A 258 -20.63 -8.95 10.15
N VAL A 259 -20.93 -8.47 8.93
CA VAL A 259 -22.17 -7.75 8.59
C VAL A 259 -22.98 -8.41 7.46
N CYS A 260 -22.41 -9.28 6.64
CA CYS A 260 -23.22 -10.05 5.68
C CYS A 260 -24.09 -11.06 6.44
N LYS A 261 -25.17 -11.51 5.80
CA LYS A 261 -26.15 -12.42 6.41
C LYS A 261 -25.49 -13.69 6.95
N GLU A 262 -24.64 -14.33 6.16
CA GLU A 262 -23.98 -15.59 6.51
C GLU A 262 -22.97 -15.41 7.65
N SER A 263 -22.23 -14.29 7.69
CA SER A 263 -21.38 -13.94 8.81
C SER A 263 -22.18 -13.69 10.09
N ILE A 264 -23.33 -13.00 10.00
CA ILE A 264 -24.23 -12.80 11.13
C ILE A 264 -24.75 -14.13 11.66
N ASP A 265 -25.23 -15.01 10.77
CA ASP A 265 -25.75 -16.33 11.13
C ASP A 265 -24.66 -17.18 11.81
N TRP A 266 -23.42 -17.12 11.29
CA TRP A 266 -22.27 -17.77 11.91
C TRP A 266 -21.97 -17.21 13.31
N ILE A 267 -21.99 -15.88 13.48
CA ILE A 267 -21.74 -15.21 14.77
C ILE A 267 -22.82 -15.60 15.78
N GLN A 268 -24.09 -15.65 15.38
CA GLN A 268 -25.18 -16.07 16.28
C GLN A 268 -25.00 -17.53 16.74
N LYS A 269 -24.54 -18.40 15.84
CA LYS A 269 -24.34 -19.83 16.12
C LYS A 269 -23.09 -20.10 16.98
N ASN A 270 -21.96 -19.48 16.63
CA ASN A 270 -20.63 -19.83 17.15
C ASN A 270 -20.00 -18.72 18.02
N GLY A 271 -20.39 -17.47 17.78
CA GLY A 271 -19.76 -16.26 18.33
C GLY A 271 -20.21 -15.84 19.74
N LYS A 272 -20.85 -16.74 20.51
CA LYS A 272 -21.34 -16.43 21.89
C LYS A 272 -20.28 -15.78 22.77
N THR A 273 -19.01 -16.15 22.58
CA THR A 273 -17.86 -15.53 23.22
C THR A 273 -16.89 -15.07 22.14
N GLY A 274 -16.86 -13.78 21.82
CA GLY A 274 -15.90 -13.18 20.88
C GLY A 274 -16.49 -12.60 19.59
N GLY A 275 -17.78 -12.82 19.31
CA GLY A 275 -18.52 -12.13 18.25
C GLY A 275 -17.81 -12.15 16.88
N LYS A 276 -17.73 -10.98 16.23
CA LYS A 276 -17.04 -10.83 14.93
C LYS A 276 -15.54 -11.09 14.99
N GLN A 277 -14.86 -10.82 16.11
CA GLN A 277 -13.42 -11.11 16.22
C GLN A 277 -13.16 -12.61 16.18
N LEU A 278 -14.01 -13.40 16.83
CA LEU A 278 -13.91 -14.87 16.74
C LEU A 278 -14.17 -15.36 15.31
N LEU A 279 -15.12 -14.77 14.58
CA LEU A 279 -15.34 -15.06 13.16
C LEU A 279 -14.05 -14.84 12.34
N ALA A 280 -13.45 -13.64 12.43
CA ALA A 280 -12.23 -13.30 11.71
C ALA A 280 -11.04 -14.20 12.07
N LEU A 281 -10.80 -14.44 13.37
CA LEU A 281 -9.70 -15.28 13.83
C LEU A 281 -9.88 -16.75 13.45
N ALA A 282 -11.12 -17.26 13.48
CA ALA A 282 -11.41 -18.64 13.08
C ALA A 282 -11.27 -18.83 11.55
N HIS A 283 -11.65 -17.83 10.75
CA HIS A 283 -11.36 -17.77 9.32
C HIS A 283 -9.86 -17.79 9.05
N LEU A 284 -9.10 -16.88 9.67
CA LEU A 284 -7.63 -16.82 9.55
C LEU A 284 -6.97 -18.16 9.88
N LYS A 285 -7.41 -18.82 10.97
CA LYS A 285 -6.92 -20.14 11.34
C LYS A 285 -7.22 -21.18 10.25
N ALA A 286 -8.46 -21.23 9.76
CA ALA A 286 -8.87 -22.20 8.74
C ALA A 286 -8.07 -22.02 7.43
N ILE A 287 -7.90 -20.78 7.00
CA ILE A 287 -7.10 -20.43 5.82
C ILE A 287 -5.63 -20.77 6.01
N ALA A 288 -5.05 -20.45 7.17
CA ALA A 288 -3.64 -20.79 7.45
C ALA A 288 -3.40 -22.30 7.51
N GLU A 289 -4.33 -23.07 8.11
CA GLU A 289 -4.28 -24.53 8.12
C GLU A 289 -4.37 -25.10 6.70
N PHE A 290 -5.29 -24.58 5.88
CA PHE A 290 -5.43 -24.97 4.48
C PHE A 290 -4.18 -24.65 3.65
N ALA A 291 -3.63 -23.44 3.78
CA ALA A 291 -2.40 -23.03 3.10
C ALA A 291 -1.22 -23.93 3.49
N LYS A 292 -1.09 -24.27 4.77
CA LYS A 292 -0.06 -25.21 5.27
C LYS A 292 -0.25 -26.63 4.70
N GLN A 293 -1.50 -27.03 4.46
CA GLN A 293 -1.81 -28.32 3.85
C GLN A 293 -1.41 -28.37 2.37
N GLU A 294 -1.64 -27.31 1.61
CA GLU A 294 -1.30 -27.21 0.19
C GLU A 294 0.22 -27.00 -0.04
N THR A 295 0.89 -26.27 0.85
CA THR A 295 2.33 -25.95 0.71
C THR A 295 3.25 -27.00 1.32
N GLY A 296 2.82 -27.66 2.40
CA GLY A 296 3.59 -28.66 3.13
C GLY A 296 3.88 -28.29 4.58
N ARG A 297 4.19 -29.29 5.41
CA ARG A 297 4.33 -29.11 6.88
C ARG A 297 5.52 -28.23 7.29
N SER A 298 6.57 -28.15 6.48
CA SER A 298 7.76 -27.35 6.75
C SER A 298 7.53 -25.85 6.49
N THR A 299 6.60 -25.51 5.59
CA THR A 299 6.26 -24.13 5.25
C THR A 299 5.71 -23.40 6.47
N GLN A 300 6.25 -22.22 6.74
CA GLN A 300 5.75 -21.30 7.75
C GLN A 300 4.72 -20.36 7.12
N ILE A 301 3.61 -20.10 7.81
CA ILE A 301 2.56 -19.22 7.30
C ILE A 301 2.75 -17.82 7.88
N LEU A 302 2.69 -16.82 7.01
CA LEU A 302 2.82 -15.40 7.34
C LEU A 302 1.49 -14.70 7.13
N ALA A 303 1.20 -13.69 7.96
CA ALA A 303 0.06 -12.79 7.77
C ALA A 303 0.44 -11.39 8.24
N TRP A 304 -0.17 -10.35 7.66
CA TRP A 304 0.03 -8.99 8.13
C TRP A 304 -0.55 -8.80 9.54
N HIS A 305 0.12 -7.99 10.35
CA HIS A 305 -0.17 -7.89 11.79
C HIS A 305 -1.38 -7.03 12.17
N ASP A 306 -1.83 -6.14 11.30
CA ASP A 306 -2.65 -4.98 11.65
C ASP A 306 -4.05 -5.38 12.11
N MET A 307 -4.63 -6.43 11.54
CA MET A 307 -5.85 -7.05 12.07
C MET A 307 -5.59 -7.76 13.40
N LEU A 308 -4.47 -8.49 13.52
CA LEU A 308 -4.14 -9.31 14.69
C LEU A 308 -3.88 -8.48 15.96
N LYS A 309 -3.29 -7.29 15.84
CA LYS A 309 -2.97 -6.43 17.01
C LYS A 309 -4.22 -5.86 17.70
N ASP A 310 -5.35 -5.77 16.98
CA ASP A 310 -6.59 -5.17 17.48
C ASP A 310 -7.59 -6.20 18.01
N PHE A 311 -7.29 -7.49 17.84
CA PHE A 311 -8.14 -8.59 18.32
C PHE A 311 -7.80 -9.03 19.75
N ASP A 312 -8.79 -9.59 20.46
CA ASP A 312 -8.64 -10.06 21.84
C ASP A 312 -7.57 -11.16 21.92
N SER A 313 -6.50 -10.87 22.66
CA SER A 313 -5.36 -11.77 22.84
C SER A 313 -5.76 -13.14 23.39
N ARG A 314 -6.83 -13.23 24.19
CA ARG A 314 -7.34 -14.52 24.72
C ARG A 314 -7.93 -15.37 23.62
N LEU A 315 -8.61 -14.77 22.64
CA LEU A 315 -9.15 -15.51 21.49
C LEU A 315 -8.00 -16.04 20.61
N ILE A 316 -6.98 -15.22 20.37
CA ILE A 316 -5.78 -15.61 19.63
C ILE A 316 -5.09 -16.81 20.32
N LYS A 317 -4.91 -16.73 21.64
CA LYS A 317 -4.33 -17.79 22.45
C LYS A 317 -5.16 -19.08 22.40
N ASN A 318 -6.47 -18.98 22.60
CA ASN A 318 -7.38 -20.13 22.60
C ASN A 318 -7.44 -20.84 21.25
N LEU A 319 -7.26 -20.10 20.16
CA LEU A 319 -7.17 -20.66 18.80
C LEU A 319 -5.77 -21.19 18.46
N GLU A 320 -4.78 -21.01 19.34
CA GLU A 320 -3.39 -21.42 19.13
C GLU A 320 -2.77 -20.81 17.86
N LEU A 321 -3.21 -19.61 17.46
CA LEU A 321 -2.83 -18.99 16.20
C LEU A 321 -1.32 -18.79 16.05
N GLY A 322 -0.61 -18.48 17.14
CA GLY A 322 0.84 -18.33 17.13
C GLY A 322 1.65 -19.62 16.92
N GLN A 323 1.00 -20.78 16.89
CA GLN A 323 1.62 -22.05 16.46
C GLN A 323 1.53 -22.25 14.94
N ILE A 324 0.72 -21.45 14.25
CA ILE A 324 0.38 -21.62 12.83
C ILE A 324 0.90 -20.43 12.02
N ILE A 325 0.68 -19.20 12.52
CA ILE A 325 0.97 -17.94 11.83
C ILE A 325 2.13 -17.20 12.50
N GLN A 326 2.99 -16.59 11.69
CA GLN A 326 3.97 -15.58 12.12
C GLN A 326 3.52 -14.20 11.61
N PRO A 327 3.30 -13.21 12.49
CA PRO A 327 2.89 -11.87 12.07
C PRO A 327 4.03 -11.13 11.38
N VAL A 328 3.71 -10.47 10.27
CA VAL A 328 4.55 -9.48 9.60
C VAL A 328 4.09 -8.09 10.01
N VAL A 329 4.92 -7.43 10.81
CA VAL A 329 4.60 -6.16 11.45
C VAL A 329 5.12 -5.02 10.58
N TRP A 330 4.20 -4.22 10.06
CA TRP A 330 4.49 -3.12 9.15
C TRP A 330 4.16 -1.76 9.78
N ASP A 331 5.01 -0.79 9.51
CA ASP A 331 4.81 0.62 9.79
C ASP A 331 5.81 1.39 8.94
N TYR A 332 5.30 2.23 8.04
CA TYR A 332 6.11 2.93 7.06
C TYR A 332 6.45 4.36 7.49
N SER A 333 5.90 4.83 8.61
CA SER A 333 6.25 6.14 9.16
C SER A 333 7.71 6.17 9.62
N GLU A 334 8.34 7.35 9.54
CA GLU A 334 9.73 7.50 9.95
C GLU A 334 9.95 7.08 11.40
N ASN A 335 8.98 7.28 12.30
CA ASN A 335 9.12 7.03 13.74
C ASN A 335 8.35 5.81 14.25
N ILE A 336 7.78 4.98 13.36
CA ILE A 336 7.02 3.77 13.73
C ILE A 336 5.88 4.13 14.71
N ILE A 337 5.03 5.08 14.30
CA ILE A 337 4.04 5.74 15.17
C ILE A 337 2.80 4.90 15.47
N THR A 338 2.54 3.85 14.68
CA THR A 338 1.36 2.99 14.83
C THR A 338 1.58 1.85 15.82
N LEU A 339 2.82 1.70 16.29
CA LEU A 339 3.24 0.65 17.22
C LEU A 339 3.79 1.28 18.50
N ASN A 340 3.53 0.63 19.63
CA ASN A 340 4.09 1.02 20.92
C ASN A 340 4.52 -0.24 21.69
N ASP A 341 5.17 -0.02 22.84
CA ASP A 341 5.72 -1.11 23.64
C ASP A 341 4.66 -2.15 24.06
N TYR A 342 3.43 -1.69 24.34
CA TYR A 342 2.30 -2.56 24.69
C TYR A 342 1.88 -3.46 23.53
N ILE A 343 1.78 -2.93 22.30
CA ILE A 343 1.44 -3.72 21.11
C ILE A 343 2.48 -4.82 20.88
N PHE A 344 3.78 -4.49 20.98
CA PHE A 344 4.84 -5.50 20.86
C PHE A 344 4.74 -6.58 21.95
N SER A 345 4.44 -6.21 23.19
CA SER A 345 4.26 -7.17 24.28
C SER A 345 3.04 -8.07 24.04
N SER A 346 1.90 -7.51 23.62
CA SER A 346 0.67 -8.26 23.30
C SER A 346 0.88 -9.27 22.17
N LEU A 347 1.60 -8.86 21.11
CA LEU A 347 1.98 -9.77 20.03
C LEU A 347 2.90 -10.88 20.55
N ALA A 348 3.92 -10.54 21.33
CA ALA A 348 4.88 -11.50 21.88
C ALA A 348 4.26 -12.53 22.85
N GLU A 349 3.15 -12.19 23.52
CA GLU A 349 2.41 -13.13 24.37
C GLU A 349 1.82 -14.31 23.57
N ASN A 350 1.45 -14.08 22.32
CA ASN A 350 0.77 -15.06 21.48
C ASN A 350 1.66 -15.63 20.39
N PHE A 351 2.56 -14.82 19.83
CA PHE A 351 3.38 -15.15 18.68
C PHE A 351 4.85 -15.23 19.10
N PRO A 352 5.47 -16.42 19.05
CA PRO A 352 6.86 -16.58 19.48
C PRO A 352 7.87 -15.95 18.51
N THR A 353 7.46 -15.67 17.27
CA THR A 353 8.30 -15.14 16.18
C THR A 353 7.54 -14.02 15.47
N MET A 354 8.23 -12.98 15.02
CA MET A 354 7.65 -11.94 14.15
C MET A 354 8.59 -11.54 13.01
N TRP A 355 8.08 -10.83 12.01
CA TRP A 355 8.85 -10.17 10.96
C TRP A 355 8.71 -8.67 11.04
N ALA A 356 9.79 -7.93 10.76
CA ALA A 356 9.71 -6.49 10.52
C ALA A 356 9.31 -6.22 9.06
N SER A 357 8.63 -5.10 8.80
CA SER A 357 8.31 -4.65 7.46
C SER A 357 8.50 -3.14 7.31
N SER A 358 9.52 -2.76 6.53
CA SER A 358 9.79 -1.38 6.09
C SER A 358 9.37 -1.22 4.63
N ALA A 359 9.52 -0.03 4.03
CA ALA A 359 9.20 0.22 2.63
C ALA A 359 10.36 0.84 1.86
N TYR A 360 10.34 0.68 0.53
CA TYR A 360 11.21 1.37 -0.42
C TYR A 360 10.46 2.23 -1.44
N LYS A 361 9.16 2.00 -1.63
CA LYS A 361 8.26 2.80 -2.50
C LYS A 361 6.79 2.58 -2.13
N GLY A 362 5.92 3.50 -2.54
CA GLY A 362 4.46 3.31 -2.57
C GLY A 362 3.79 3.26 -1.19
N ALA A 363 4.42 3.79 -0.14
CA ALA A 363 3.91 3.69 1.22
C ALA A 363 3.61 5.03 1.90
N ASN A 364 3.74 6.14 1.17
CA ASN A 364 3.57 7.49 1.72
C ASN A 364 2.10 7.95 1.67
N TYR A 365 1.51 7.94 0.48
CA TYR A 365 0.10 8.26 0.23
C TYR A 365 -0.33 7.71 -1.14
N PRO A 366 -1.64 7.53 -1.42
CA PRO A 366 -2.12 6.81 -2.61
C PRO A 366 -1.69 7.35 -3.97
N SER A 367 -1.40 8.65 -4.09
CA SER A 367 -0.93 9.29 -5.32
C SER A 367 0.56 9.64 -5.30
N ALA A 368 1.33 9.06 -4.36
CA ALA A 368 2.76 9.30 -4.26
C ALA A 368 3.47 8.64 -5.42
N SER A 369 3.82 9.41 -6.46
CA SER A 369 4.46 8.90 -7.67
C SER A 369 5.96 9.22 -7.76
N THR A 370 6.48 10.09 -6.89
CA THR A 370 7.91 10.46 -6.82
C THR A 370 8.61 9.75 -5.68
N SER A 371 9.91 9.45 -5.83
CA SER A 371 10.66 8.73 -4.80
C SER A 371 11.23 9.64 -3.73
N GLU A 372 10.90 9.33 -2.46
CA GLU A 372 11.44 9.99 -1.26
C GLU A 372 12.45 9.08 -0.53
N VAL A 373 13.61 8.87 -1.14
CA VAL A 373 14.64 7.93 -0.65
C VAL A 373 15.03 8.14 0.81
N ARG A 374 15.09 9.40 1.28
CA ARG A 374 15.43 9.77 2.66
C ARG A 374 14.38 9.32 3.68
N HIS A 375 13.11 9.39 3.30
CA HIS A 375 11.99 8.96 4.13
C HIS A 375 12.12 7.47 4.41
N TYR A 376 12.25 6.66 3.36
CA TYR A 376 12.42 5.22 3.43
C TYR A 376 13.71 4.79 4.17
N GLU A 377 14.82 5.52 4.00
CA GLU A 377 16.05 5.30 4.77
C GLU A 377 15.83 5.52 6.27
N THR A 378 15.09 6.56 6.63
CA THR A 378 14.79 6.88 8.03
C THR A 378 13.87 5.82 8.65
N ASN A 379 12.83 5.40 7.93
CA ASN A 379 11.93 4.31 8.35
C ASN A 379 12.70 3.01 8.61
N ASN A 380 13.50 2.56 7.65
CA ASN A 380 14.25 1.31 7.76
C ASN A 380 15.27 1.33 8.93
N ARG A 381 15.94 2.46 9.14
CA ARG A 381 16.82 2.63 10.31
C ARG A 381 16.09 2.56 11.64
N ASN A 382 14.85 3.06 11.71
CA ASN A 382 14.06 2.93 12.94
C ASN A 382 13.57 1.50 13.14
N TRP A 383 13.36 0.71 12.08
CA TRP A 383 13.13 -0.73 12.21
C TRP A 383 14.33 -1.50 12.80
N ILE A 384 15.56 -1.10 12.46
CA ILE A 384 16.78 -1.65 13.09
C ILE A 384 16.77 -1.39 14.60
N LYS A 385 16.48 -0.14 15.03
CA LYS A 385 16.39 0.21 16.45
C LYS A 385 15.25 -0.55 17.15
N THR A 386 14.11 -0.69 16.48
CA THR A 386 12.96 -1.44 16.99
C THR A 386 13.33 -2.89 17.24
N LYS A 387 14.02 -3.56 16.31
CA LYS A 387 14.53 -4.92 16.54
C LYS A 387 15.44 -4.98 17.77
N GLN A 388 16.43 -4.09 17.89
CA GLN A 388 17.33 -4.05 19.05
C GLN A 388 16.58 -3.93 20.38
N ASN A 389 15.48 -3.16 20.42
CA ASN A 389 14.71 -2.90 21.63
C ASN A 389 13.67 -3.99 21.94
N GLN A 390 13.04 -4.56 20.92
CA GLN A 390 11.83 -5.39 21.08
C GLN A 390 12.08 -6.89 20.87
N GLU A 391 13.18 -7.29 20.21
CA GLU A 391 13.44 -8.68 19.83
C GLU A 391 13.42 -9.66 21.02
N ARG A 392 13.92 -9.24 22.18
CA ARG A 392 13.97 -10.07 23.39
C ARG A 392 12.60 -10.48 23.93
N LYS A 393 11.53 -9.78 23.55
CA LYS A 393 10.15 -10.14 23.93
C LYS A 393 9.68 -11.40 23.23
N PHE A 394 10.14 -11.63 21.99
CA PHE A 394 9.74 -12.75 21.16
C PHE A 394 10.63 -13.96 21.45
N LYS A 395 10.03 -15.09 21.81
CA LYS A 395 10.75 -16.32 22.20
C LYS A 395 11.80 -16.77 21.17
N ASN A 396 11.50 -16.61 19.88
CA ASN A 396 12.36 -16.97 18.76
C ASN A 396 12.94 -15.73 18.05
N GLY A 397 12.69 -14.53 18.58
CA GLY A 397 13.17 -13.26 18.02
C GLY A 397 12.46 -12.86 16.71
N PHE A 398 13.14 -11.98 15.96
CA PHE A 398 12.67 -11.55 14.64
C PHE A 398 13.21 -12.50 13.58
N GLN A 399 12.34 -13.01 12.71
CA GLN A 399 12.73 -13.92 11.64
C GLN A 399 13.47 -13.20 10.50
N GLY A 400 13.20 -11.91 10.30
CA GLY A 400 13.80 -11.11 9.24
C GLY A 400 13.10 -9.77 9.06
N ILE A 401 13.42 -9.11 7.95
CA ILE A 401 12.77 -7.90 7.46
C ILE A 401 12.29 -8.10 6.02
N ILE A 402 11.07 -7.65 5.76
CA ILE A 402 10.51 -7.51 4.41
C ILE A 402 10.55 -6.02 4.06
N ILE A 403 11.10 -5.67 2.91
CA ILE A 403 11.19 -4.28 2.44
C ILE A 403 10.19 -4.12 1.29
N THR A 404 9.09 -3.41 1.55
CA THR A 404 7.90 -3.36 0.70
C THR A 404 7.94 -2.31 -0.39
N GLY A 405 7.39 -2.66 -1.55
CA GLY A 405 7.20 -1.74 -2.66
C GLY A 405 5.84 -1.94 -3.30
N TRP A 406 4.86 -1.18 -2.82
CA TRP A 406 3.46 -1.23 -3.25
C TRP A 406 3.25 -0.52 -4.58
N GLN A 407 2.39 -1.04 -5.45
CA GLN A 407 2.06 -0.38 -6.73
C GLN A 407 0.91 0.60 -6.59
N ARG A 408 -0.03 0.30 -5.70
CA ARG A 408 -1.21 1.11 -5.35
C ARG A 408 -1.76 0.63 -4.02
N TYR A 409 -2.67 1.39 -3.42
CA TYR A 409 -3.24 1.07 -2.11
C TYR A 409 -4.34 0.01 -2.19
N ASP A 410 -5.11 -0.01 -3.28
CA ASP A 410 -6.11 -1.01 -3.59
C ASP A 410 -6.34 -1.03 -5.12
N HIS A 411 -7.19 -1.93 -5.63
CA HIS A 411 -7.47 -2.05 -7.07
C HIS A 411 -8.30 -0.92 -7.70
N LEU A 412 -8.78 0.03 -6.90
CA LEU A 412 -9.57 1.19 -7.31
C LEU A 412 -8.77 2.50 -7.18
N ALA A 413 -7.64 2.48 -6.48
CA ALA A 413 -6.70 3.59 -6.35
C ALA A 413 -5.77 3.70 -7.57
N GLY A 414 -5.23 4.91 -7.79
CA GLY A 414 -4.23 5.17 -8.83
C GLY A 414 -2.84 4.60 -8.50
N LEU A 415 -1.92 4.70 -9.47
CA LEU A 415 -0.55 4.22 -9.30
C LEU A 415 0.26 5.10 -8.35
N CYS A 416 1.00 4.44 -7.48
CA CYS A 416 2.08 5.02 -6.72
C CYS A 416 3.40 5.01 -7.53
N GLU A 417 4.52 5.26 -6.86
CA GLU A 417 5.87 5.10 -7.38
C GLU A 417 6.04 3.78 -8.15
N THR A 418 6.39 3.86 -9.43
CA THR A 418 6.69 2.67 -10.24
C THR A 418 8.07 2.09 -9.89
N LEU A 419 8.32 0.83 -10.28
CA LEU A 419 9.61 0.15 -10.03
C LEU A 419 10.86 0.94 -10.47
N PRO A 420 10.95 1.55 -11.68
CA PRO A 420 12.12 2.34 -12.04
C PRO A 420 12.33 3.54 -11.12
N ILE A 421 11.23 4.16 -10.65
CA ILE A 421 11.26 5.29 -9.72
C ILE A 421 11.76 4.84 -8.34
N GLY A 422 11.33 3.67 -7.86
CA GLY A 422 11.70 3.10 -6.57
C GLY A 422 13.02 2.33 -6.53
N THR A 423 13.64 1.98 -7.67
CA THR A 423 14.81 1.06 -7.72
C THR A 423 16.02 1.57 -6.92
N ALA A 424 16.30 2.87 -6.95
CA ALA A 424 17.38 3.45 -6.16
C ALA A 424 17.12 3.33 -4.65
N SER A 425 15.88 3.60 -4.22
CA SER A 425 15.44 3.42 -2.83
C SER A 425 15.52 1.95 -2.43
N MET A 426 15.03 1.03 -3.27
CA MET A 426 15.06 -0.42 -3.04
C MET A 426 16.47 -0.91 -2.71
N MET A 427 17.44 -0.53 -3.54
CA MET A 427 18.83 -0.92 -3.31
C MET A 427 19.38 -0.33 -2.01
N LEU A 428 19.15 0.96 -1.74
CA LEU A 428 19.60 1.59 -0.50
C LEU A 428 19.01 0.90 0.73
N GLN A 429 17.69 0.68 0.74
CA GLN A 429 17.00 0.06 1.88
C GLN A 429 17.47 -1.37 2.13
N MET A 430 17.71 -2.13 1.07
CA MET A 430 18.32 -3.45 1.19
C MET A 430 19.72 -3.37 1.81
N GLN A 431 20.58 -2.44 1.38
CA GLN A 431 21.91 -2.28 1.97
C GLN A 431 21.86 -1.81 3.43
N VAL A 432 20.91 -0.94 3.80
CA VAL A 432 20.69 -0.53 5.20
C VAL A 432 20.34 -1.74 6.07
N ALA A 433 19.45 -2.62 5.60
CA ALA A 433 19.07 -3.83 6.33
C ALA A 433 20.22 -4.84 6.43
N LEU A 434 20.98 -5.06 5.35
CA LEU A 434 22.10 -6.01 5.31
C LEU A 434 23.29 -5.56 6.16
N ASN A 435 23.55 -4.25 6.23
CA ASN A 435 24.65 -3.70 7.02
C ASN A 435 24.26 -3.42 8.49
N ALA A 436 23.02 -3.73 8.89
CA ALA A 436 22.58 -3.59 10.27
C ALA A 436 23.43 -4.45 11.22
N PRO A 437 23.74 -3.99 12.45
CA PRO A 437 23.26 -2.76 13.08
C PRO A 437 24.17 -1.53 12.85
N SER A 438 25.05 -1.54 11.83
CA SER A 438 25.96 -0.42 11.56
C SER A 438 25.21 0.89 11.32
N SER A 439 25.78 1.99 11.80
CA SER A 439 25.28 3.35 11.59
C SER A 439 26.03 4.12 10.49
N ASP A 440 26.98 3.47 9.79
CA ASP A 440 27.74 4.08 8.70
C ASP A 440 26.90 4.16 7.41
N LEU A 441 26.11 5.24 7.31
CA LEU A 441 25.27 5.51 6.15
C LEU A 441 26.07 5.93 4.93
N GLU A 442 27.24 6.54 5.10
CA GLU A 442 28.05 6.97 3.97
C GLU A 442 28.56 5.77 3.18
N THR A 443 29.11 4.77 3.88
CA THR A 443 29.55 3.52 3.25
C THR A 443 28.36 2.76 2.66
N THR A 444 27.23 2.71 3.36
CA THR A 444 26.00 2.03 2.89
C THR A 444 25.46 2.66 1.59
N ARG A 445 25.36 3.99 1.54
CA ARG A 445 24.93 4.75 0.34
C ARG A 445 25.91 4.57 -0.81
N ARG A 446 27.23 4.61 -0.54
CA ARG A 446 28.28 4.35 -1.55
C ARG A 446 28.19 2.94 -2.12
N GLN A 447 27.90 1.95 -1.28
CA GLN A 447 27.71 0.56 -1.71
C GLN A 447 26.47 0.40 -2.60
N ALA A 448 25.34 1.01 -2.21
CA ALA A 448 24.14 1.06 -3.04
C ALA A 448 24.41 1.72 -4.40
N GLY A 449 25.09 2.88 -4.41
CA GLY A 449 25.51 3.55 -5.63
C GLY A 449 26.39 2.68 -6.53
N LYS A 450 27.39 2.00 -5.96
CA LYS A 450 28.26 1.07 -6.69
C LYS A 450 27.48 -0.09 -7.34
N LEU A 451 26.50 -0.66 -6.62
CA LEU A 451 25.68 -1.76 -7.14
C LEU A 451 24.80 -1.32 -8.31
N LEU A 452 24.31 -0.08 -8.28
CA LEU A 452 23.52 0.55 -9.34
C LEU A 452 24.37 1.16 -10.47
N GLY A 453 25.70 1.18 -10.30
CA GLY A 453 26.65 1.87 -11.18
C GLY A 453 26.45 3.38 -11.23
N CYS A 454 26.04 3.98 -10.12
CA CYS A 454 25.97 5.42 -9.94
C CYS A 454 27.34 5.96 -9.44
N PRO A 455 27.96 6.95 -10.10
CA PRO A 455 29.23 7.54 -9.64
C PRO A 455 29.12 8.25 -8.27
N SER A 456 27.94 8.83 -8.01
CA SER A 456 27.56 9.43 -6.73
C SER A 456 26.20 8.89 -6.28
N PHE A 457 25.94 8.88 -4.97
CA PHE A 457 24.65 8.49 -4.41
C PHE A 457 24.30 9.41 -3.23
N ASN A 458 23.56 10.48 -3.51
CA ASN A 458 23.16 11.48 -2.53
C ASN A 458 21.70 11.28 -2.12
N VAL A 459 21.37 11.51 -0.85
CA VAL A 459 20.01 11.30 -0.33
C VAL A 459 19.46 12.57 0.32
N ASP A 460 20.32 13.41 0.88
CA ASP A 460 19.92 14.57 1.65
C ASP A 460 19.72 15.81 0.75
N GLY A 461 18.49 16.33 0.74
CA GLY A 461 18.16 17.60 0.07
C GLY A 461 18.23 17.55 -1.46
N VAL A 462 18.18 16.37 -2.07
CA VAL A 462 18.28 16.17 -3.52
C VAL A 462 16.99 15.56 -4.10
N LYS A 463 16.64 15.95 -5.34
CA LYS A 463 15.53 15.35 -6.09
C LYS A 463 15.90 13.99 -6.70
N VAL A 464 17.15 13.87 -7.12
CA VAL A 464 17.70 12.64 -7.71
C VAL A 464 18.93 12.18 -6.93
N VAL A 465 19.06 10.87 -6.76
CA VAL A 465 20.20 10.29 -6.03
C VAL A 465 21.51 10.44 -6.80
N SER A 466 21.41 10.49 -8.12
CA SER A 466 22.52 10.64 -9.05
C SER A 466 22.01 11.13 -10.40
N ASN A 467 22.88 11.80 -11.14
CA ASN A 467 22.60 12.21 -12.53
C ASN A 467 22.99 11.15 -13.56
N GLN A 468 23.67 10.08 -13.12
CA GLN A 468 24.08 8.98 -13.96
C GLN A 468 24.07 7.69 -13.16
N CYS A 469 23.41 6.66 -13.67
CA CYS A 469 23.49 5.29 -13.17
C CYS A 469 23.38 4.31 -14.34
N SER A 470 23.70 3.04 -14.10
CA SER A 470 23.71 1.99 -15.14
C SER A 470 22.57 0.96 -15.03
N TYR A 471 21.72 1.06 -14.01
CA TYR A 471 20.62 0.12 -13.82
C TYR A 471 19.49 0.35 -14.83
N LYS A 472 18.82 -0.73 -15.24
CA LYS A 472 17.67 -0.67 -16.15
C LYS A 472 16.50 0.10 -15.51
N GLY A 473 15.97 1.07 -16.24
CA GLY A 473 14.95 2.00 -15.75
C GLY A 473 15.50 3.32 -15.19
N PHE A 474 16.82 3.53 -15.17
CA PHE A 474 17.39 4.81 -14.73
C PHE A 474 16.93 6.01 -15.59
N GLN A 475 16.75 5.82 -16.90
CA GLN A 475 16.29 6.91 -17.77
C GLN A 475 14.87 7.37 -17.38
N THR A 476 13.96 6.43 -17.12
CA THR A 476 12.61 6.73 -16.60
C THR A 476 12.68 7.47 -15.27
N TYR A 477 13.51 7.00 -14.34
CA TYR A 477 13.76 7.67 -13.05
C TYR A 477 14.21 9.12 -13.26
N LEU A 478 15.20 9.35 -14.12
CA LEU A 478 15.79 10.67 -14.34
C LEU A 478 14.80 11.63 -15.00
N ILE A 479 14.11 11.20 -16.06
CA ILE A 479 13.09 12.02 -16.74
C ILE A 479 11.99 12.39 -15.75
N TYR A 480 11.45 11.42 -15.03
CA TYR A 480 10.30 11.66 -14.16
C TYR A 480 10.65 12.45 -12.89
N GLN A 481 11.72 12.10 -12.18
CA GLN A 481 12.08 12.78 -10.92
C GLN A 481 12.67 14.17 -11.14
N ASN A 482 13.31 14.42 -12.28
CA ASN A 482 14.01 15.67 -12.54
C ASN A 482 13.36 16.48 -13.67
N GLU A 483 13.24 15.94 -14.87
CA GLU A 483 12.83 16.73 -16.04
C GLU A 483 11.37 17.16 -15.97
N VAL A 484 10.45 16.25 -15.61
CA VAL A 484 9.00 16.52 -15.55
C VAL A 484 8.67 17.66 -14.57
N PRO A 485 9.07 17.64 -13.27
CA PRO A 485 8.79 18.73 -12.35
C PRO A 485 9.42 20.07 -12.78
N ASN A 486 10.63 20.03 -13.36
CA ASN A 486 11.31 21.24 -13.82
C ASN A 486 10.60 21.83 -15.07
N LEU A 487 10.10 20.98 -15.96
CA LEU A 487 9.30 21.41 -17.11
C LEU A 487 7.96 21.98 -16.65
N PHE A 488 7.26 21.30 -15.74
CA PHE A 488 5.96 21.76 -15.24
C PHE A 488 6.10 23.12 -14.57
N GLY A 489 7.06 23.29 -13.66
CA GLY A 489 7.31 24.58 -13.03
C GLY A 489 7.65 25.69 -14.03
N ARG A 490 8.35 25.37 -15.13
CA ARG A 490 8.62 26.32 -16.22
C ARG A 490 7.35 26.68 -16.98
N ILE A 491 6.58 25.69 -17.44
CA ILE A 491 5.34 25.90 -18.19
C ILE A 491 4.35 26.72 -17.36
N GLU A 492 4.16 26.37 -16.08
CA GLU A 492 3.30 27.13 -15.18
C GLU A 492 3.79 28.56 -14.97
N GLY A 493 5.10 28.75 -14.83
CA GLY A 493 5.70 30.08 -14.75
C GLY A 493 5.51 30.90 -16.02
N GLU A 494 5.58 30.30 -17.20
CA GLU A 494 5.35 30.96 -18.50
C GLU A 494 3.87 31.30 -18.71
N LEU A 495 2.97 30.35 -18.48
CA LEU A 495 1.51 30.57 -18.53
C LEU A 495 1.08 31.65 -17.52
N GLY A 496 1.63 31.60 -16.31
CA GLY A 496 1.35 32.53 -15.22
C GLY A 496 1.98 33.92 -15.38
N ARG A 497 2.82 34.16 -16.40
CA ARG A 497 3.35 35.50 -16.73
C ARG A 497 2.79 36.04 -18.05
N ASN A 498 2.06 35.24 -18.82
CA ASN A 498 1.52 35.66 -20.10
C ASN A 498 0.23 36.50 -19.92
N HIS A 499 0.39 37.83 -19.93
CA HIS A 499 -0.73 38.77 -19.79
C HIS A 499 -1.77 38.67 -20.92
N HIS A 500 -1.39 38.19 -22.10
CA HIS A 500 -2.34 37.98 -23.20
C HIS A 500 -3.30 36.82 -22.87
N LEU A 501 -2.78 35.67 -22.42
CA LEU A 501 -3.62 34.55 -21.98
C LEU A 501 -4.54 34.95 -20.82
N MET A 502 -4.01 35.74 -19.87
CA MET A 502 -4.78 36.24 -18.73
C MET A 502 -5.91 37.21 -19.12
N GLY A 503 -5.72 38.06 -20.13
CA GLY A 503 -6.71 39.05 -20.53
C GLY A 503 -7.74 38.53 -21.54
N TRP A 504 -7.33 37.59 -22.40
CA TRP A 504 -8.07 37.21 -23.61
C TRP A 504 -8.27 35.70 -23.81
N ALA A 505 -7.72 34.84 -22.95
CA ALA A 505 -7.99 33.40 -22.95
C ALA A 505 -8.35 32.85 -21.55
N ASN A 506 -8.73 33.71 -20.61
CA ASN A 506 -9.06 33.29 -19.26
C ASN A 506 -10.42 32.57 -19.19
N ARG A 507 -10.79 32.09 -17.99
CA ARG A 507 -12.06 31.38 -17.76
C ARG A 507 -13.29 32.16 -18.23
N TYR A 508 -13.31 33.48 -18.06
CA TYR A 508 -14.42 34.33 -18.51
C TYR A 508 -14.48 34.42 -20.03
N ASN A 509 -13.34 34.61 -20.69
CA ASN A 509 -13.27 34.67 -22.16
C ASN A 509 -13.78 33.37 -22.79
N ARG A 510 -13.28 32.24 -22.29
CA ARG A 510 -13.64 30.89 -22.75
C ARG A 510 -15.13 30.60 -22.53
N LYS A 511 -15.63 30.83 -21.32
CA LYS A 511 -17.03 30.53 -20.96
C LYS A 511 -18.06 31.38 -21.71
N TYR A 512 -17.76 32.65 -21.98
CA TYR A 512 -18.73 33.60 -22.57
C TYR A 512 -18.42 34.01 -24.00
N ASN A 513 -17.55 33.27 -24.70
CA ASN A 513 -17.25 33.50 -26.11
C ASN A 513 -16.85 34.96 -26.40
N ILE A 514 -16.04 35.54 -25.51
CA ILE A 514 -15.62 36.93 -25.59
C ILE A 514 -14.11 37.04 -25.55
N SER A 515 -13.51 37.44 -26.67
CA SER A 515 -12.07 37.66 -26.78
C SER A 515 -11.72 38.65 -27.90
N GLN A 516 -10.44 38.95 -28.09
CA GLN A 516 -9.92 39.82 -29.13
C GLN A 516 -8.96 39.02 -30.04
N ASN A 517 -9.37 38.83 -31.29
CA ASN A 517 -8.66 38.03 -32.28
C ASN A 517 -7.22 38.50 -32.55
N TRP A 518 -6.94 39.80 -32.37
CA TRP A 518 -5.58 40.32 -32.52
C TRP A 518 -4.57 39.59 -31.63
N TYR A 519 -4.91 39.40 -30.34
CA TYR A 519 -4.02 38.75 -29.39
C TYR A 519 -3.91 37.23 -29.61
N HIS A 520 -4.89 36.60 -30.29
CA HIS A 520 -4.80 35.17 -30.60
C HIS A 520 -3.61 34.84 -31.48
N LYS A 521 -3.23 35.74 -32.41
CA LYS A 521 -2.07 35.57 -33.30
C LYS A 521 -0.75 35.46 -32.54
N GLU A 522 -0.68 36.06 -31.35
CA GLU A 522 0.51 36.03 -30.48
C GLU A 522 0.42 34.89 -29.45
N MET A 523 -0.78 34.60 -28.93
CA MET A 523 -0.97 33.52 -27.96
C MET A 523 -0.82 32.13 -28.59
N MET A 524 -1.27 31.94 -29.83
CA MET A 524 -1.28 30.61 -30.45
C MET A 524 0.12 30.00 -30.60
N PRO A 525 1.12 30.69 -31.22
CA PRO A 525 2.46 30.12 -31.36
C PRO A 525 3.14 29.90 -30.00
N PHE A 526 2.84 30.76 -29.02
CA PHE A 526 3.34 30.62 -27.66
C PHE A 526 2.83 29.32 -27.00
N VAL A 527 1.52 29.07 -27.01
CA VAL A 527 0.96 27.83 -26.43
C VAL A 527 1.43 26.60 -27.21
N GLN A 528 1.50 26.67 -28.54
CA GLN A 528 2.03 25.58 -29.37
C GLN A 528 3.47 25.22 -28.98
N GLN A 529 4.33 26.22 -28.72
CA GLN A 529 5.69 25.98 -28.27
C GLN A 529 5.73 25.28 -26.89
N LEU A 530 4.80 25.58 -25.98
CA LEU A 530 4.70 24.90 -24.70
C LEU A 530 4.22 23.45 -24.87
N VAL A 531 3.24 23.21 -25.73
CA VAL A 531 2.76 21.87 -26.10
C VAL A 531 3.90 21.02 -26.66
N SER A 532 4.66 21.52 -27.64
CA SER A 532 5.78 20.75 -28.20
C SER A 532 6.90 20.47 -27.20
N GLN A 533 7.08 21.32 -26.17
CA GLN A 533 8.01 21.02 -25.07
C GLN A 533 7.49 19.90 -24.16
N TYR A 534 6.19 19.92 -23.86
CA TYR A 534 5.51 18.87 -23.11
C TYR A 534 5.53 17.53 -23.84
N GLU A 535 5.06 17.49 -25.09
CA GLU A 535 4.97 16.27 -25.90
C GLU A 535 6.34 15.60 -26.07
N ARG A 536 7.41 16.38 -26.18
CA ARG A 536 8.78 15.81 -26.24
C ARG A 536 9.10 15.04 -24.96
N VAL A 537 8.88 15.62 -23.79
CA VAL A 537 9.19 14.95 -22.51
C VAL A 537 8.25 13.77 -22.25
N GLU A 538 6.97 13.89 -22.61
CA GLU A 538 6.04 12.75 -22.54
C GLU A 538 6.52 11.59 -23.44
N ASN A 539 6.89 11.88 -24.69
CA ASN A 539 7.40 10.88 -25.63
C ASN A 539 8.71 10.24 -25.16
N ASP A 540 9.64 11.03 -24.63
CA ASP A 540 10.89 10.52 -24.06
C ASP A 540 10.62 9.61 -22.85
N LEU A 541 9.66 9.99 -21.99
CA LEU A 541 9.25 9.19 -20.85
C LEU A 541 8.62 7.87 -21.29
N ARG A 542 7.64 7.90 -22.21
CA ARG A 542 7.01 6.71 -22.79
C ARG A 542 8.04 5.78 -23.42
N ALA A 543 8.95 6.32 -24.23
CA ALA A 543 10.02 5.56 -24.85
C ALA A 543 10.92 4.88 -23.81
N SER A 544 11.23 5.56 -22.70
CA SER A 544 12.05 5.00 -21.62
C SER A 544 11.36 3.85 -20.86
N MET A 545 10.02 3.84 -20.81
CA MET A 545 9.23 2.84 -20.09
C MET A 545 8.87 1.62 -20.94
N LYS A 546 9.01 1.71 -22.27
CA LYS A 546 8.56 0.68 -23.22
C LYS A 546 9.13 -0.70 -22.94
N ASP A 547 10.41 -0.78 -22.56
CA ASP A 547 11.07 -2.06 -22.25
C ASP A 547 10.87 -2.52 -20.80
N LEU A 548 10.18 -1.72 -19.99
CA LEU A 548 9.96 -1.95 -18.56
C LEU A 548 8.55 -2.46 -18.29
N PHE A 549 7.55 -1.93 -18.99
CA PHE A 549 6.13 -2.16 -18.70
C PHE A 549 5.31 -2.46 -19.96
N PHE A 550 4.11 -3.00 -19.76
CA PHE A 550 3.08 -3.12 -20.78
C PHE A 550 2.48 -1.75 -21.12
N GLU A 551 1.92 -1.58 -22.32
CA GLU A 551 1.41 -0.29 -22.79
C GLU A 551 0.32 0.27 -21.87
N ASN A 552 -0.59 -0.56 -21.34
CA ASN A 552 -1.65 -0.09 -20.42
C ASN A 552 -1.07 0.56 -19.15
N THR A 553 -0.02 -0.02 -18.56
CA THR A 553 0.66 0.57 -17.39
C THR A 553 1.33 1.89 -17.73
N ILE A 554 1.92 2.01 -18.93
CA ILE A 554 2.53 3.25 -19.39
C ILE A 554 1.45 4.32 -19.58
N ASP A 555 0.35 3.97 -20.24
CA ASP A 555 -0.77 4.87 -20.47
C ASP A 555 -1.42 5.34 -19.17
N GLU A 556 -1.70 4.44 -18.23
CA GLU A 556 -2.22 4.79 -16.90
C GLU A 556 -1.27 5.76 -16.18
N PHE A 557 0.03 5.42 -16.10
CA PHE A 557 1.01 6.25 -15.42
C PHE A 557 1.12 7.67 -16.03
N ILE A 558 1.15 7.77 -17.36
CA ILE A 558 1.22 9.05 -18.07
C ILE A 558 -0.09 9.84 -17.87
N TYR A 559 -1.24 9.17 -17.98
CA TYR A 559 -2.54 9.80 -17.80
C TYR A 559 -2.67 10.40 -16.39
N GLU A 560 -2.33 9.65 -15.36
CA GLU A 560 -2.43 10.11 -13.97
C GLU A 560 -1.46 11.23 -13.62
N ASN A 561 -0.21 11.14 -14.09
CA ASN A 561 0.85 12.02 -13.60
C ASN A 561 1.18 13.19 -14.53
N LEU A 562 0.88 13.07 -15.83
CA LEU A 562 1.14 14.11 -16.83
C LEU A 562 -0.15 14.64 -17.48
N GLY A 563 -1.28 13.96 -17.31
CA GLY A 563 -2.55 14.27 -17.98
C GLY A 563 -3.09 15.67 -17.71
N GLU A 564 -3.07 16.14 -16.45
CA GLU A 564 -3.58 17.48 -16.11
C GLU A 564 -2.85 18.59 -16.89
N MET A 565 -1.52 18.46 -17.04
CA MET A 565 -0.74 19.42 -17.82
C MET A 565 -1.08 19.33 -19.32
N SER A 566 -1.28 18.12 -19.84
CA SER A 566 -1.73 17.92 -21.23
C SER A 566 -3.07 18.61 -21.48
N GLU A 567 -4.07 18.31 -20.64
CA GLU A 567 -5.42 18.85 -20.74
C GLU A 567 -5.42 20.37 -20.66
N LYS A 568 -4.61 20.93 -19.76
CA LYS A 568 -4.45 22.37 -19.61
C LYS A 568 -3.90 23.02 -20.88
N LEU A 569 -2.84 22.47 -21.47
CA LEU A 569 -2.18 23.04 -22.64
C LEU A 569 -3.01 22.87 -23.92
N HIS A 570 -3.49 21.66 -24.19
CA HIS A 570 -4.36 21.38 -25.33
C HIS A 570 -5.70 22.13 -25.20
N GLY A 571 -6.24 22.24 -23.99
CA GLY A 571 -7.42 23.06 -23.72
C GLY A 571 -7.21 24.54 -24.00
N TYR A 572 -6.00 25.09 -23.86
CA TYR A 572 -5.70 26.45 -24.34
C TYR A 572 -5.68 26.52 -25.87
N LEU A 573 -5.06 25.56 -26.55
CA LEU A 573 -5.03 25.53 -28.01
C LEU A 573 -6.44 25.50 -28.60
N ASP A 574 -7.26 24.54 -28.15
CA ASP A 574 -8.63 24.34 -28.65
C ASP A 574 -9.48 25.58 -28.43
N GLU A 575 -9.38 26.19 -27.25
CA GLU A 575 -10.15 27.37 -26.90
C GLU A 575 -9.72 28.62 -27.69
N ILE A 576 -8.41 28.83 -27.89
CA ILE A 576 -7.94 29.95 -28.70
C ILE A 576 -8.37 29.74 -30.16
N GLN A 577 -8.26 28.53 -30.71
CA GLN A 577 -8.70 28.22 -32.08
C GLN A 577 -10.21 28.44 -32.25
N ARG A 578 -11.00 28.04 -31.25
CA ARG A 578 -12.45 28.22 -31.23
C ARG A 578 -12.83 29.70 -31.14
N LEU A 579 -12.24 30.44 -30.21
CA LEU A 579 -12.47 31.88 -30.03
C LEU A 579 -12.02 32.66 -31.27
N ASP A 580 -10.97 32.22 -31.97
CA ASP A 580 -10.49 32.89 -33.18
C ASP A 580 -11.45 32.82 -34.36
N LYS A 581 -12.43 31.91 -34.35
CA LYS A 581 -13.47 31.84 -35.39
C LYS A 581 -14.61 32.82 -35.15
N LEU A 582 -14.73 33.39 -33.95
CA LEU A 582 -15.81 34.31 -33.62
C LEU A 582 -15.63 35.66 -34.32
N ARG A 583 -16.72 36.19 -34.88
CA ARG A 583 -16.77 37.51 -35.54
C ARG A 583 -17.83 38.43 -34.93
N ALA A 584 -18.66 37.88 -34.05
CA ALA A 584 -19.68 38.61 -33.30
C ALA A 584 -19.54 38.24 -31.83
N TRP A 585 -19.75 39.22 -30.95
CA TRP A 585 -19.60 39.05 -29.51
C TRP A 585 -20.93 39.24 -28.81
N PRO A 586 -21.23 38.43 -27.79
CA PRO A 586 -22.49 38.56 -27.07
C PRO A 586 -22.52 39.88 -26.29
N LYS A 587 -23.71 40.50 -26.22
CA LYS A 587 -23.95 41.75 -25.50
C LYS A 587 -23.70 41.55 -24.01
N ARG A 588 -22.94 42.45 -23.38
CA ARG A 588 -22.78 42.48 -21.91
C ARG A 588 -24.08 42.98 -21.25
N HIS A 589 -24.49 42.48 -20.08
CA HIS A 589 -23.80 41.60 -19.13
C HIS A 589 -24.15 40.10 -19.32
N PHE A 590 -23.29 39.22 -18.80
CA PHE A 590 -23.55 37.78 -18.77
C PHE A 590 -23.93 37.34 -17.35
N PRO A 591 -24.99 36.52 -17.17
CA PRO A 591 -25.29 35.94 -15.88
C PRO A 591 -24.17 34.97 -15.47
N ILE A 592 -23.40 35.34 -14.45
CA ILE A 592 -22.36 34.47 -13.89
C ILE A 592 -23.02 33.43 -13.01
N ARG A 593 -23.40 32.29 -13.60
CA ARG A 593 -23.82 31.11 -12.85
C ARG A 593 -22.55 30.43 -12.31
N LYS A 594 -22.48 30.31 -10.98
CA LYS A 594 -21.38 29.63 -10.27
C LYS A 594 -21.34 28.17 -10.69
#